data_AF-A0A2P4RNC2-F1
#
_entry.id   AF-A0A2P4RNC2-F1
#
_cell.length_a   1.000
_cell.length_b   1.000
_cell.length_c   1.000
_cell.angle_alpha   90.00
_cell.angle_beta   90.00
_cell.angle_gamma   90.00
#
_symmetry.space_group_name_H-M   'P 1'
#
loop_
_entity.id
_entity.type
_entity.pdbx_description
1 polymer ?
#
loop_
_entity_poly.entity_id
_entity_poly.type
_entity_poly.pdbx_seq_one_letter_code
_entity_poly.pdbx_strand_id
1 'polypeptide(L)' 'MRRRGEQSLDNAREAIDVACQDIVSQGKAINLREVRERVPQEVLGSVRGVISLLQDAKGRIEAD' A
#
# COMPACT_ATOMS: atom_id res chain seq x y z
N MET A 1 22.37 1.27 9.67
CA MET A 1 21.29 0.26 9.63
C MET A 1 19.90 0.87 9.47
N ARG A 2 19.58 2.03 10.07
CA ARG A 2 18.26 2.72 9.96
C ARG A 2 17.80 3.07 8.52
N ARG A 3 18.71 3.57 7.67
CA ARG A 3 18.39 3.97 6.28
C ARG A 3 17.84 2.86 5.37
N ARG A 4 18.21 1.59 5.57
CA ARG A 4 17.71 0.47 4.75
C ARG A 4 16.26 0.12 5.07
N GLY A 5 15.85 0.26 6.33
CA GLY A 5 14.47 0.01 6.75
C GLY A 5 13.51 1.09 6.25
N GLU A 6 13.93 2.36 6.32
CA GLU A 6 13.17 3.50 5.79
C GLU A 6 12.99 3.39 4.27
N GLN A 7 14.05 3.09 3.52
CA GLN A 7 13.96 2.87 2.07
C GLN A 7 13.02 1.72 1.69
N SER A 8 13.02 0.64 2.49
CA SER A 8 12.12 -0.49 2.27
C SER A 8 10.66 -0.13 2.50
N LEU A 9 10.37 0.78 3.43
CA LEU A 9 9.02 1.26 3.70
C LEU A 9 8.54 2.23 2.62
N ASP A 10 9.42 3.12 2.15
CA ASP A 10 9.10 4.05 1.06
C ASP A 10 8.76 3.28 -0.23
N ASN A 11 9.56 2.28 -0.58
CA ASN A 11 9.30 1.43 -1.74
C ASN A 11 7.98 0.64 -1.59
N ALA A 12 7.68 0.15 -0.38
CA ALA A 12 6.42 -0.55 -0.12
C ALA A 12 5.21 0.38 -0.24
N ARG A 13 5.34 1.62 0.24
CA ARG A 13 4.31 2.65 0.15
C ARG A 13 4.03 3.03 -1.30
N GLU A 14 5.08 3.28 -2.08
CA GLU A 14 4.95 3.59 -3.50
C GLU A 14 4.25 2.46 -4.27
N ALA A 15 4.63 1.20 -4.03
CA ALA A 15 3.98 0.05 -4.66
C ALA A 15 2.49 -0.07 -4.29
N ILE A 16 2.13 0.24 -3.05
CA ILE A 16 0.72 0.24 -2.60
C ILE A 16 -0.06 1.39 -3.22
N ASP A 17 0.49 2.60 -3.24
CA ASP A 17 -0.17 3.77 -3.80
C ASP A 17 -0.48 3.57 -5.28
N VAL A 18 0.49 3.05 -6.05
CA VAL A 18 0.30 2.69 -7.48
C VAL A 18 -0.80 1.64 -7.64
N ALA A 19 -0.79 0.60 -6.81
CA ALA A 19 -1.82 -0.45 -6.89
C ALA A 19 -3.22 0.10 -6.54
N CYS A 20 -3.34 0.96 -5.54
CA CYS A 20 -4.61 1.60 -5.18
C CYS A 20 -5.13 2.49 -6.31
N GLN A 21 -4.26 3.27 -6.95
CA GLN A 21 -4.62 4.10 -8.10
C GLN A 21 -5.11 3.24 -9.28
N ASP A 22 -4.45 2.13 -9.58
CA ASP A 22 -4.88 1.21 -10.64
C ASP A 22 -6.22 0.52 -10.34
N ILE A 23 -6.46 0.15 -9.07
CA ILE A 23 -7.75 -0.44 -8.67
C ILE A 23 -8.89 0.57 -8.85
N VAL A 24 -8.69 1.81 -8.40
CA VAL A 24 -9.68 2.88 -8.50
C VAL A 24 -9.92 3.27 -9.96
N SER A 25 -8.88 3.34 -10.79
CA SER A 25 -9.01 3.66 -12.22
C SER A 25 -9.82 2.61 -13.00
N GLN A 26 -9.81 1.36 -12.53
CA GLN A 26 -10.63 0.27 -13.05
C GLN A 26 -12.07 0.27 -12.49
N GLY A 27 -12.43 1.24 -11.65
CA GLY A 27 -13.76 1.31 -11.00
C GLY A 27 -13.99 0.21 -9.97
N LYS A 28 -12.93 -0.42 -9.47
CA LYS A 28 -13.00 -1.51 -8.50
C LYS A 28 -12.85 -1.00 -7.07
N ALA A 29 -13.38 -1.76 -6.12
CA ALA A 29 -13.18 -1.49 -4.70
C ALA A 29 -11.79 -1.95 -4.24
N ILE A 30 -11.10 -1.12 -3.46
CA ILE A 30 -9.83 -1.48 -2.82
C ILE A 30 -10.11 -2.56 -1.76
N ASN A 31 -9.61 -3.76 -2.01
CA ASN A 31 -9.72 -4.89 -1.10
C ASN A 31 -8.47 -5.77 -1.20
N LEU A 32 -8.27 -6.65 -0.22
CA LEU A 32 -7.05 -7.46 -0.12
C LEU A 32 -6.81 -8.34 -1.35
N ARG A 33 -7.88 -8.83 -2.01
CA ARG A 33 -7.74 -9.63 -3.23
C ARG A 33 -7.15 -8.80 -4.36
N GLU A 34 -7.75 -7.64 -4.65
CA GLU A 34 -7.28 -6.76 -5.72
C GLU A 34 -5.86 -6.23 -5.45
N VAL A 35 -5.55 -5.92 -4.19
CA VAL A 35 -4.21 -5.50 -3.76
C VAL A 35 -3.20 -6.64 -3.94
N ARG A 36 -3.56 -7.88 -3.59
CA ARG A 36 -2.69 -9.06 -3.79
C ARG A 36 -2.38 -9.38 -5.24
N GLU A 37 -3.28 -9.01 -6.15
CA GLU A 37 -3.07 -9.22 -7.59
C GLU A 37 -2.08 -8.21 -8.20
N ARG A 38 -1.83 -7.07 -7.54
CA ARG A 38 -1.03 -5.95 -8.08
C ARG A 38 0.24 -5.66 -7.29
N VAL A 39 0.28 -6.00 -6.01
CA VAL A 39 1.42 -5.74 -5.13
C VAL A 39 2.26 -7.01 -4.98
N PRO A 40 3.59 -6.95 -5.19
CA PRO A 40 4.47 -8.09 -5.00
C PRO A 40 4.36 -8.72 -3.60
N GLN A 41 4.42 -10.05 -3.52
CA GLN A 41 4.28 -10.78 -2.26
C GLN A 41 5.39 -10.42 -1.24
N GLU A 42 6.57 -10.00 -1.69
CA GLU A 42 7.65 -9.49 -0.84
C GLU A 42 7.31 -8.18 -0.13
N VAL A 43 6.53 -7.30 -0.77
CA VAL A 43 6.00 -6.07 -0.17
C VAL A 43 4.88 -6.43 0.81
N LEU A 44 3.99 -7.33 0.38
CA LEU A 44 2.88 -7.81 1.20
C LEU A 44 3.33 -8.62 2.39
N GLY A 45 4.39 -9.41 2.31
CA GLY A 45 4.92 -10.28 3.36
C GLY A 45 5.36 -9.54 4.62
N SER A 46 5.50 -8.21 4.54
CA SER A 46 5.64 -7.32 5.71
C SER A 46 4.29 -6.97 6.39
N VAL A 47 3.18 -7.60 5.98
CA VAL A 47 1.71 -7.40 6.19
C VAL A 47 1.30 -6.48 7.35
N ARG A 48 1.96 -6.56 8.51
CA ARG A 48 1.75 -5.60 9.62
C ARG A 48 1.95 -4.15 9.19
N GLY A 49 2.88 -3.87 8.28
CA GLY A 49 3.10 -2.53 7.72
C GLY A 49 1.99 -2.10 6.76
N VAL A 50 1.48 -3.01 5.93
CA VAL A 50 0.48 -2.73 4.88
C VAL A 50 -0.84 -2.24 5.47
N ILE A 51 -1.31 -2.86 6.55
CA ILE A 51 -2.56 -2.42 7.23
C ILE A 51 -2.38 -1.01 7.83
N SER A 52 -1.26 -0.74 8.49
CA SER A 52 -0.97 0.61 9.01
C SER A 52 -0.87 1.65 7.89
N LEU A 53 -0.21 1.33 6.78
CA LEU A 53 -0.11 2.24 5.62
C LEU A 53 -1.48 2.53 5.00
N LEU A 54 -2.36 1.52 4.90
CA LEU A 54 -3.72 1.70 4.41
C LEU A 54 -4.58 2.55 5.37
N GLN A 55 -4.42 2.38 6.68
CA GLN A 55 -5.10 3.21 7.68
C GLN A 55 -4.61 4.66 7.64
N ASP A 56 -3.30 4.88 7.49
CA ASP A 56 -2.71 6.22 7.35
C ASP A 56 -3.12 6.90 6.03
N ALA A 57 -3.26 6.15 4.94
CA ALA A 57 -3.78 6.67 3.68
C ALA A 57 -5.25 7.07 3.80
N LYS A 58 -6.07 6.21 4.42
CA LYS A 58 -7.49 6.51 4.68
C LYS A 58 -7.65 7.78 5.54
N GLY A 59 -6.89 7.91 6.62
CA GLY A 59 -6.97 9.07 7.50
C GLY A 59 -6.59 10.39 6.82
N ARG A 60 -5.70 10.37 5.82
CA ARG A 60 -5.37 11.57 5.03
C ARG A 60 -6.47 11.95 4.06
N ILE A 61 -7.14 10.97 3.45
CA ILE A 61 -8.28 11.21 2.55
C ILE A 61 -9.50 11.75 3.31
N GLU A 62 -9.71 11.33 4.56
CA GLU A 62 -10.83 11.80 5.39
C GLU A 62 -10.58 13.17 6.04
N ALA A 63 -9.35 13.69 5.99
CA ALA A 63 -8.96 14.97 6.59
C ALA A 63 -8.93 16.15 5.59
N ASP A 64 -9.01 15.87 4.29
CA ASP A 64 -9.23 16.82 3.19
C ASP A 64 -10.73 16.89 2.82
#